data_AF-A0A0Q7MF68-F1
#
_entry.id   AF-A0A0Q7MF68-F1
#
_cell.length_a   1.000
_cell.length_b   1.000
_cell.length_c   1.000
_cell.angle_alpha   90.00
_cell.angle_beta   90.00
_cell.angle_gamma   90.00
#
_symmetry.space_group_name_H-M   'P 1'
#
loop_
_entity.id
_entity.type
_entity.pdbx_description
1 polymer ?
#
loop_
_entity_poly.entity_id
_entity_poly.type
_entity_poly.pdbx_seq_one_letter_code
_entity_poly.pdbx_strand_id
1 'polypeptide(L)'
;MKHRRGIDLTSGGDAVPIGNAAELAWMSFEKLSEWYVLGACCQSCGRTNWLDRWELQRRFGKATFLETLRPKLKCIHCKERGRSHFVIGKMPRNV
;
A
#
# COMPACT_ATOMS: atom_id res chain seq x y z
N MET A 1 -19.09 -15.96 -11.53
CA MET A 1 -18.08 -16.78 -10.82
C MET A 1 -16.81 -15.98 -10.56
N LYS A 2 -16.34 -15.98 -9.31
CA LYS A 2 -15.07 -15.43 -8.76
C LYS A 2 -14.91 -13.91 -8.67
N HIS A 3 -15.56 -13.38 -7.64
CA HIS A 3 -15.30 -12.08 -7.01
C HIS A 3 -13.78 -11.87 -6.78
N ARG A 4 -13.20 -10.87 -7.45
CA ARG A 4 -11.77 -10.49 -7.33
C ARG A 4 -11.49 -9.96 -5.92
N ARG A 5 -10.85 -10.78 -5.08
CA ARG A 5 -10.36 -10.42 -3.73
C ARG A 5 -8.92 -9.89 -3.75
N GLY A 6 -8.52 -9.15 -4.78
CA GLY A 6 -7.18 -8.58 -4.91
C GLY A 6 -7.24 -7.06 -4.98
N ILE A 7 -6.30 -6.39 -4.30
CA ILE A 7 -6.06 -4.96 -4.50
C ILE A 7 -5.22 -4.86 -5.76
N ASP A 8 -5.77 -4.23 -6.81
CA ASP A 8 -5.06 -4.01 -8.04
C ASP A 8 -4.05 -2.89 -7.85
N LEU A 9 -2.85 -3.12 -8.33
CA LEU A 9 -1.71 -2.27 -8.01
C LEU A 9 -1.58 -1.13 -9.02
N THR A 10 -2.22 -1.14 -10.19
CA THR A 10 -2.01 -0.13 -11.23
C THR A 10 -2.65 1.22 -10.93
N SER A 11 -1.88 2.17 -10.39
CA SER A 11 -1.94 3.62 -10.72
C SER A 11 -1.23 4.39 -9.63
N GLY A 12 -0.03 4.87 -9.90
CA GLY A 12 0.71 5.54 -8.86
C GLY A 12 1.79 6.45 -9.39
N GLY A 13 1.56 7.75 -9.24
CA GLY A 13 2.42 8.82 -9.73
C GLY A 13 3.82 8.84 -9.08
N ASP A 14 4.55 9.91 -9.38
CA ASP A 14 5.98 10.13 -9.11
C ASP A 14 6.36 10.25 -7.62
N ALA A 15 5.58 9.67 -6.70
CA ALA A 15 5.90 9.63 -5.29
C ALA A 15 7.18 8.81 -5.06
N VAL A 16 8.06 9.34 -4.21
CA VAL A 16 9.28 8.65 -3.77
C VAL A 16 8.94 7.87 -2.49
N PRO A 17 9.23 6.56 -2.40
CA PRO A 17 9.00 5.80 -1.18
C PRO A 17 9.88 6.35 -0.04
N ILE A 18 9.24 6.68 1.08
CA ILE A 18 9.83 7.24 2.30
C ILE A 18 9.35 6.37 3.47
N GLY A 19 10.22 6.16 4.46
CA GLY A 19 9.92 5.33 5.63
C GLY A 19 10.20 3.84 5.39
N ASN A 20 10.23 3.08 6.48
CA ASN A 20 10.48 1.65 6.45
C ASN A 20 9.23 0.83 6.84
N ALA A 21 9.20 -0.44 6.45
CA ALA A 21 8.05 -1.31 6.70
C ALA A 21 7.74 -1.50 8.20
N ALA A 22 8.75 -1.41 9.08
CA ALA A 22 8.57 -1.60 10.52
C ALA A 22 7.84 -0.43 11.18
N GLU A 23 8.12 0.81 10.75
CA GLU A 23 7.40 2.01 11.19
C GLU A 23 5.93 1.96 10.75
N LEU A 24 5.68 1.48 9.53
CA LEU A 24 4.33 1.40 8.95
C LEU A 24 3.48 0.27 9.52
N ALA A 25 4.09 -0.78 10.07
CA ALA A 25 3.37 -1.95 10.57
C ALA A 25 2.30 -1.60 11.62
N TRP A 26 2.61 -0.61 12.47
CA TRP A 26 1.73 -0.13 13.54
C TRP A 26 0.86 1.07 13.15
N MET A 27 0.94 1.52 11.89
CA MET A 27 0.10 2.61 11.39
C MET A 27 -1.25 2.08 10.92
N SER A 28 -2.31 2.83 11.24
CA SER A 28 -3.65 2.69 10.69
C SER A 28 -3.91 3.77 9.65
N PHE A 29 -4.94 3.59 8.81
CA PHE A 29 -5.29 4.59 7.79
C PHE A 29 -5.65 5.96 8.38
N GLU A 30 -6.19 6.01 9.59
CA GLU A 30 -6.46 7.25 10.32
C GLU A 30 -5.20 7.99 10.80
N LYS A 31 -4.10 7.27 11.06
CA LYS A 31 -2.81 7.87 11.44
C LYS A 31 -2.01 8.34 10.24
N LEU A 32 -2.34 7.85 9.04
CA LEU A 32 -1.79 8.34 7.79
C LEU A 32 -2.36 9.71 7.48
N SER A 33 -1.51 10.74 7.51
CA SER A 33 -1.87 12.08 7.05
C SER A 33 -2.20 12.08 5.55
N GLU A 34 -3.06 13.00 5.12
CA GLU A 34 -3.54 13.10 3.73
C GLU A 34 -2.45 13.38 2.69
N TRP A 35 -1.33 13.94 3.14
CA TRP A 35 -0.16 14.29 2.33
C TRP A 35 0.71 13.09 1.96
N TYR A 36 0.43 11.92 2.58
CA TYR A 36 1.13 10.68 2.29
C TYR A 36 0.35 9.84 1.29
N VAL A 37 1.04 9.41 0.24
CA VAL A 37 0.55 8.42 -0.70
C VAL A 37 0.88 7.04 -0.13
N LEU A 38 -0.10 6.14 -0.06
CA LEU A 38 0.14 4.76 0.37
C LEU A 38 0.53 3.93 -0.84
N GLY A 39 1.49 3.03 -0.68
CA GLY A 39 1.89 2.08 -1.71
C GLY A 39 2.26 0.71 -1.12
N ALA A 40 2.59 -0.22 -2.00
CA ALA A 40 3.13 -1.52 -1.66
C ALA A 40 4.31 -1.87 -2.56
N CYS A 41 5.39 -2.34 -1.95
CA CYS A 41 6.59 -2.82 -2.63
C CYS A 41 6.70 -4.34 -2.50
N CYS A 42 6.89 -5.03 -3.62
CA CYS A 42 7.10 -6.46 -3.66
C CYS A 42 8.58 -6.79 -3.36
N GLN A 43 8.87 -7.56 -2.31
CA GLN A 43 10.25 -7.98 -2.02
C GLN A 43 10.84 -8.89 -3.10
N SER A 44 10.01 -9.67 -3.79
CA SER A 44 10.50 -10.64 -4.79
C SER A 44 10.95 -9.98 -6.10
N CYS A 45 10.33 -8.88 -6.53
CA CYS A 45 10.65 -8.21 -7.80
C CYS A 45 11.02 -6.73 -7.68
N GLY A 46 11.02 -6.16 -6.47
CA GLY A 46 11.32 -4.76 -6.20
C GLY A 46 10.30 -3.75 -6.74
N ARG A 47 9.24 -4.20 -7.42
CA ARG A 47 8.23 -3.27 -7.96
C ARG A 47 7.41 -2.67 -6.84
N THR A 48 7.35 -1.34 -6.84
CA THR A 48 6.44 -0.55 -6.01
C THR A 48 5.23 -0.18 -6.83
N ASN A 49 4.06 -0.22 -6.19
CA ASN A 49 2.87 0.36 -6.76
C ASN A 49 2.08 1.12 -5.72
N TRP A 50 1.46 2.21 -6.15
CA TRP A 50 0.72 3.07 -5.25
C TRP A 50 -0.73 2.60 -5.16
N LEU A 51 -1.28 2.75 -3.96
CA LEU A 51 -2.56 2.23 -3.54
C LEU A 51 -3.50 3.40 -3.26
N ASP A 52 -4.76 3.28 -3.68
CA ASP A 52 -5.78 4.23 -3.25
C ASP A 52 -6.08 4.01 -1.76
N ARG A 53 -5.50 4.88 -0.94
CA ARG A 53 -5.71 4.89 0.52
C ARG A 53 -7.19 4.99 0.87
N TRP A 54 -7.96 5.81 0.15
CA TRP A 54 -9.37 6.06 0.45
C TRP A 54 -10.24 4.86 0.10
N GLU A 55 -9.94 4.17 -1.00
CA GLU A 55 -10.60 2.92 -1.34
C GLU A 55 -10.30 1.85 -0.28
N LEU A 56 -9.03 1.69 0.12
CA LEU A 56 -8.64 0.72 1.15
C LEU A 56 -9.27 1.03 2.50
N GLN A 57 -9.28 2.30 2.90
CA GLN A 57 -9.94 2.75 4.12
C GLN A 57 -11.44 2.45 4.11
N ARG A 58 -12.14 2.68 2.99
CA ARG A 58 -13.55 2.34 2.85
C ARG A 58 -13.81 0.84 2.93
N ARG A 59 -12.90 0.02 2.38
CA ARG A 59 -13.06 -1.44 2.30
C ARG A 59 -12.70 -2.17 3.60
N PHE A 60 -11.67 -1.70 4.31
CA PHE A 60 -11.14 -2.39 5.50
C PHE A 60 -11.43 -1.66 6.81
N GLY A 61 -11.69 -0.35 6.76
CA GLY A 61 -11.92 0.50 7.92
C GLY A 61 -10.71 1.37 8.26
N LYS A 62 -10.96 2.55 8.83
CA LYS A 62 -9.91 3.54 9.14
C LYS A 62 -8.98 3.15 10.28
N ALA A 63 -9.48 2.37 11.25
CA ALA A 63 -8.74 1.89 12.41
C ALA A 63 -7.92 0.62 12.12
N THR A 64 -7.99 0.08 10.90
CA THR A 64 -7.25 -1.12 10.52
C THR A 64 -5.77 -0.82 10.35
N PHE A 65 -4.93 -1.60 11.02
CA PHE A 65 -3.47 -1.54 10.87
C PHE A 65 -3.01 -2.10 9.53
N LEU A 66 -2.02 -1.46 8.92
CA LEU A 66 -1.45 -1.88 7.64
C LEU A 66 -0.90 -3.31 7.70
N GLU A 67 -0.24 -3.72 8.80
CA GLU A 67 0.33 -5.07 8.91
C GLU A 67 -0.73 -6.18 8.78
N THR A 68 -1.96 -5.93 9.26
CA THR A 68 -3.08 -6.89 9.12
C THR A 68 -3.52 -7.08 7.66
N LEU A 69 -3.23 -6.11 6.80
CA LEU A 69 -3.51 -6.14 5.37
C LEU A 69 -2.33 -6.67 4.55
N ARG A 70 -1.12 -6.73 5.12
CA ARG A 70 0.08 -7.25 4.45
C ARG A 70 -0.12 -8.63 3.82
N PRO A 71 -0.72 -9.64 4.49
CA PRO A 71 -0.97 -10.94 3.86
C PRO A 71 -1.98 -10.91 2.71
N LYS A 72 -2.80 -9.84 2.62
CA LYS A 72 -3.77 -9.64 1.52
C LYS A 72 -3.12 -8.98 0.29
N LEU A 73 -1.94 -8.38 0.43
CA LEU A 73 -1.19 -7.83 -0.69
C LEU A 73 -0.73 -8.95 -1.62
N LYS A 74 -1.03 -8.78 -2.91
CA LYS A 74 -0.64 -9.69 -3.97
C LYS A 74 0.05 -8.90 -5.07
N CYS A 75 1.30 -9.23 -5.37
CA CYS A 75 1.96 -8.67 -6.54
C CYS A 75 1.32 -9.23 -7.81
N ILE A 76 0.88 -8.36 -8.73
CA ILE A 76 0.28 -8.79 -9.99
C ILE A 76 1.28 -9.50 -10.92
N HIS A 77 2.57 -9.14 -10.82
CA HIS A 77 3.65 -9.74 -11.61
C HIS A 77 4.10 -11.08 -11.03
N CYS A 78 4.52 -11.12 -9.76
CA CYS A 78 4.98 -12.35 -9.12
C CYS A 78 3.85 -13.31 -8.77
N LYS A 79 2.61 -12.81 -8.65
CA LYS A 79 1.42 -13.54 -8.17
C LYS A 79 1.52 -14.10 -6.74
N GLU A 80 2.65 -13.90 -6.07
CA GLU A 80 2.89 -14.24 -4.67
C GLU A 80 2.12 -13.30 -3.72
N ARG A 81 1.64 -13.84 -2.60
CA ARG A 81 0.95 -13.11 -1.52
C ARG A 81 1.86 -12.98 -0.30
N GLY A 82 1.72 -11.90 0.46
CA GLY A 82 2.38 -11.72 1.76
C GLY A 82 3.88 -11.38 1.73
N ARG A 83 4.54 -11.46 0.56
CA ARG A 83 5.92 -10.97 0.34
C ARG A 83 6.01 -9.50 -0.07
N SER A 84 4.88 -8.79 -0.06
CA SER A 84 4.87 -7.35 -0.29
C SER A 84 4.75 -6.63 1.05
N HIS A 85 5.40 -5.49 1.19
CA HIS A 85 5.29 -4.63 2.36
C HIS A 85 4.69 -3.29 1.94
N PHE A 86 4.01 -2.63 2.88
CA PHE A 86 3.54 -1.27 2.65
C PHE A 86 4.71 -0.30 2.62
N VAL A 87 4.57 0.71 1.78
CA VAL A 87 5.46 1.87 1.70
C VAL A 87 4.58 3.11 1.71
N ILE A 88 5.10 4.23 2.19
CA ILE A 88 4.46 5.53 2.00
C ILE A 88 5.34 6.37 1.09
N GLY A 89 4.75 7.32 0.39
CA GLY A 89 5.49 8.31 -0.37
C GLY A 89 4.97 9.69 -0.02
N LYS A 90 5.81 10.70 -0.20
CA LYS A 90 5.33 12.08 -0.21
C LYS A 90 4.92 12.40 -1.63
N MET A 91 3.72 12.93 -1.80
CA MET A 91 3.36 13.53 -3.09
C MET A 91 4.32 14.69 -3.33
N PRO A 92 4.94 14.82 -4.53
CA PRO A 92 5.76 15.97 -4.83
C PRO A 92 4.89 17.22 -4.66
N ARG A 93 5.16 18.00 -3.62
CA ARG A 93 4.70 19.39 -3.59
C ARG A 93 5.53 20.08 -4.65
N ASN A 94 4.88 20.66 -5.66
CA ASN A 94 5.49 21.47 -6.71
C ASN A 94 6.82 22.08 -6.26
N VAL A 95 7.93 21.64 -6.86
CA VAL A 95 9.20 22.36 -6.81
C VAL A 95 9.17 23.49 -7.82
#